data_AF-A0A7S0ZME0-F1
#
_entry.id   AF-A0A7S0ZME0-F1
#
_cell.length_a   1.000
_cell.length_b   1.000
_cell.length_c   1.000
_cell.angle_alpha   90.00
_cell.angle_beta   90.00
_cell.angle_gamma   90.00
#
_symmetry.space_group_name_H-M   'P 1'
#
loop_
_entity.id
_entity.type
_entity.pdbx_description
1 polymer ?
#
loop_
_entity_poly.entity_id
_entity_poly.type
_entity_poly.pdbx_seq_one_letter_code
_entity_poly.pdbx_strand_id
1 'polypeptide(L)'
;SSECVDVAPPGGPLSLVSARLEVQRAGTVSLSVLQASGRGRPEPPERNSVGIEVFDSKSVRLGSSPYYSREEVCMDFDVKPGTYTAVVRSSGAARFRLCSYAATPVSLQSRLG
;
A
#
# COMPACT_ATOMS: atom_id res chain seq x y z
N SER A 1 5.23 10.77 12.20
CA SER A 1 5.25 11.36 10.84
C SER A 1 4.32 10.59 9.94
N SER A 2 3.83 11.24 8.88
CA SER A 2 3.05 10.60 7.84
C SER A 2 3.49 11.09 6.47
N GLU A 3 3.53 10.20 5.49
CA GLU A 3 3.76 10.55 4.09
C GLU A 3 2.81 9.77 3.19
N CYS A 4 2.28 10.42 2.17
CA CYS A 4 1.29 9.84 1.27
C CYS A 4 1.66 10.10 -0.19
N VAL A 5 1.34 9.13 -1.04
CA VAL A 5 1.51 9.21 -2.49
C VAL A 5 0.19 8.85 -3.17
N ASP A 6 -0.25 9.71 -4.10
CA ASP A 6 -1.39 9.43 -4.96
C ASP A 6 -0.94 8.59 -6.14
N VAL A 7 -1.64 7.49 -6.37
CA VAL A 7 -1.30 6.49 -7.39
C VAL A 7 -2.45 6.36 -8.36
N ALA A 8 -2.13 6.54 -9.64
CA ALA A 8 -3.02 6.26 -10.75
C ALA A 8 -2.44 5.06 -11.53
N PRO A 9 -2.95 3.84 -11.29
CA PRO A 9 -2.47 2.68 -12.03
C PRO A 9 -2.76 2.83 -13.54
N PRO A 10 -1.98 2.18 -14.42
CA PRO A 10 -2.13 2.27 -15.87
C PRO A 10 -3.47 1.71 -16.40
N GLY A 11 -4.34 1.20 -15.52
CA GLY A 11 -5.62 0.57 -15.85
C GLY A 11 -5.44 -0.91 -16.18
N GLY A 12 -6.55 -1.66 -16.15
CA GLY A 12 -6.57 -3.10 -16.39
C GLY A 12 -7.31 -3.89 -15.31
N PRO A 13 -7.45 -5.22 -15.51
CA PRO A 13 -8.15 -6.08 -14.57
C PRO A 13 -7.39 -6.22 -13.24
N LEU A 14 -6.06 -6.10 -13.30
CA LEU A 14 -5.16 -6.11 -12.16
C LEU A 14 -4.08 -5.06 -12.39
N SER A 15 -3.76 -4.31 -11.34
CA SER A 15 -2.61 -3.42 -11.31
C SER A 15 -1.76 -3.71 -10.08
N LEU A 16 -0.45 -3.70 -10.29
CA LEU A 16 0.56 -3.79 -9.24
C LEU A 16 1.32 -2.47 -9.22
N VAL A 17 1.43 -1.85 -8.05
CA VAL A 17 2.22 -0.65 -7.88
C VAL A 17 3.20 -0.89 -6.75
N SER A 18 4.46 -0.56 -7.00
CA SER A 18 5.49 -0.63 -5.97
C SER A 18 5.73 0.75 -5.37
N ALA A 19 5.97 0.82 -4.07
CA ALA A 19 6.42 2.01 -3.38
C ALA A 19 7.62 1.65 -2.52
N ARG A 20 8.65 2.47 -2.60
CA ARG A 20 9.82 2.35 -1.76
C ARG A 20 9.55 3.04 -0.43
N LEU A 21 9.79 2.32 0.66
CA LEU A 21 9.82 2.89 2.01
C LEU A 21 11.26 2.96 2.49
N GLU A 22 11.69 4.12 2.96
CA GLU A 22 12.96 4.29 3.67
C GLU A 22 12.69 4.62 5.13
N VAL A 23 13.17 3.76 6.02
CA VAL A 23 12.94 3.84 7.47
C VAL A 23 14.24 4.21 8.14
N GLN A 24 14.25 5.31 8.90
CA GLN A 24 15.47 5.82 9.54
C GLN A 24 15.76 5.17 10.90
N ARG A 25 14.73 4.67 11.60
CA ARG A 25 14.83 4.10 12.96
C ARG A 25 13.92 2.88 13.10
N ALA A 26 14.30 1.94 13.96
CA ALA A 26 13.45 0.79 14.25
C ALA A 26 12.14 1.21 14.93
N GLY A 27 11.07 0.47 14.66
CA GLY A 27 9.75 0.70 15.23
C GLY A 27 8.65 0.09 14.37
N THR A 28 7.40 0.40 14.73
CA THR A 28 6.23 -0.02 13.96
C THR A 28 5.89 1.01 12.89
N VAL A 29 5.65 0.53 11.67
CA VAL A 29 5.15 1.31 10.55
C VAL A 29 3.76 0.79 10.17
N SER A 30 2.82 1.71 10.03
CA SER A 30 1.51 1.46 9.47
C SER A 30 1.49 1.90 8.02
N LEU A 31 0.99 1.04 7.14
CA LEU A 31 0.65 1.40 5.77
C LEU A 31 -0.86 1.39 5.62
N SER A 32 -1.39 2.39 4.92
CA SER A 32 -2.79 2.47 4.55
C SER A 32 -2.92 2.71 3.05
N VAL A 33 -3.82 1.98 2.40
CA VAL A 33 -4.28 2.29 1.05
C VAL A 33 -5.73 2.73 1.10
N LEU A 34 -5.96 3.98 0.72
CA LEU A 34 -7.27 4.57 0.58
C LEU A 34 -7.68 4.60 -0.90
N GLN A 35 -8.81 4.02 -1.23
CA GLN A 35 -9.38 4.08 -2.57
C GLN A 35 -10.77 4.72 -2.53
N ALA A 36 -11.12 5.40 -3.62
CA ALA A 36 -12.47 5.95 -3.75
C ALA A 36 -13.46 4.79 -3.95
N SER A 37 -14.27 4.47 -2.95
CA SER A 37 -15.43 3.60 -3.17
C SER A 37 -16.49 4.37 -3.95
N GLY A 38 -17.02 3.79 -5.02
CA GLY A 38 -18.18 4.33 -5.71
C GLY A 38 -19.36 4.50 -4.74
N ARG A 39 -20.02 5.66 -4.74
CA ARG A 39 -21.31 5.80 -4.04
C ARG A 39 -22.36 5.02 -4.84
N GLY A 40 -22.83 3.91 -4.27
CA GLY A 40 -23.95 3.12 -4.81
C GLY A 40 -23.56 1.71 -5.24
N ARG A 41 -24.37 0.75 -4.78
CA ARG A 41 -24.24 -0.72 -4.87
C ARG A 41 -22.87 -1.29 -4.44
N PRO A 42 -22.84 -2.24 -3.48
CA PRO A 42 -21.63 -3.02 -3.21
C PRO A 42 -21.12 -3.64 -4.51
N GLU A 43 -19.90 -3.32 -4.90
CA GLU A 43 -19.26 -4.02 -6.02
C GLU A 43 -18.92 -5.46 -5.61
N PRO A 44 -18.85 -6.40 -6.56
CA PRO A 44 -18.39 -7.75 -6.27
C PRO A 44 -17.00 -7.70 -5.59
N PRO A 45 -16.71 -8.55 -4.59
CA PRO A 45 -15.43 -8.56 -3.86
C PRO A 45 -14.18 -8.73 -4.74
N GLU A 46 -14.37 -9.07 -6.00
CA GLU A 46 -13.32 -9.34 -6.99
C GLU A 46 -12.94 -8.07 -7.77
N ARG A 47 -13.82 -7.07 -7.80
CA ARG A 47 -13.63 -5.75 -8.43
C ARG A 47 -13.37 -4.70 -7.36
N ASN A 48 -12.46 -3.76 -7.65
CA ASN A 48 -12.06 -2.70 -6.73
C ASN A 48 -11.61 -3.23 -5.37
N SER A 49 -10.92 -4.36 -5.36
CA SER A 49 -10.24 -4.88 -4.18
C SER A 49 -8.80 -4.42 -4.17
N VAL A 50 -8.32 -4.11 -2.97
CA VAL A 50 -6.96 -3.64 -2.77
C VAL A 50 -6.30 -4.40 -1.64
N GLY A 51 -4.99 -4.56 -1.72
CA GLY A 51 -4.18 -5.17 -0.68
C GLY A 51 -2.74 -4.72 -0.78
N ILE A 52 -2.02 -4.88 0.32
CA ILE A 52 -0.66 -4.41 0.52
C ILE A 52 0.19 -5.61 0.89
N GLU A 53 1.36 -5.71 0.27
CA GLU A 53 2.40 -6.67 0.63
C GLU A 53 3.69 -5.89 0.87
N VAL A 54 4.47 -6.26 1.88
CA VAL A 54 5.73 -5.58 2.18
C VAL A 54 6.88 -6.56 2.13
N PHE A 55 7.95 -6.13 1.48
CA PHE A 55 9.18 -6.89 1.30
C PHE A 55 10.38 -6.11 1.82
N ASP A 56 11.35 -6.80 2.39
CA ASP A 56 12.66 -6.21 2.70
C ASP A 56 13.53 -6.05 1.44
N SER A 57 14.75 -5.55 1.62
CA SER A 57 15.72 -5.37 0.52
C SER A 57 16.23 -6.67 -0.10
N LYS A 58 15.95 -7.83 0.51
CA LYS A 58 16.27 -9.16 0.01
C LYS A 58 15.05 -9.86 -0.60
N SER A 59 13.96 -9.12 -0.83
CA SER A 59 12.69 -9.64 -1.33
C SER A 59 12.02 -10.66 -0.39
N VAL A 60 12.34 -10.62 0.91
CA VAL A 60 11.65 -11.44 1.92
C VAL A 60 10.36 -10.74 2.31
N ARG A 61 9.23 -11.45 2.19
CA ARG A 61 7.91 -10.94 2.58
C ARG A 61 7.83 -10.80 4.10
N LEU A 62 7.57 -9.58 4.56
CA LEU A 62 7.43 -9.26 5.99
C LEU A 62 5.98 -9.37 6.46
N GLY A 63 5.03 -9.10 5.56
CA GLY A 63 3.62 -9.17 5.88
C GLY A 63 2.76 -8.84 4.69
N SER A 64 1.46 -9.05 4.86
CA SER A 64 0.46 -8.64 3.89
C SER A 64 -0.86 -8.31 4.57
N SER A 65 -1.54 -7.31 4.05
CA SER A 65 -2.96 -7.12 4.35
C SER A 65 -3.78 -8.20 3.62
N PRO A 66 -4.97 -8.49 4.13
CA PRO A 66 -6.00 -9.12 3.30
C PRO A 66 -6.34 -8.30 2.06
N TYR A 67 -6.94 -8.94 1.07
CA TYR A 67 -7.33 -8.34 -0.21
C TYR A 67 -8.85 -8.22 -0.31
N TYR A 68 -9.38 -7.01 -0.10
CA TYR A 68 -10.84 -6.78 -0.04
C TYR A 68 -11.24 -5.44 -0.68
N SER A 69 -12.52 -5.34 -1.04
CA SER A 69 -13.14 -4.10 -1.46
C SER A 69 -13.53 -3.30 -0.22
N ARG A 70 -12.62 -2.44 0.24
CA ARG A 70 -12.84 -1.47 1.32
C ARG A 70 -12.37 -0.09 0.90
N GLU A 71 -12.96 0.95 1.47
CA GLU A 71 -12.48 2.33 1.31
C GLU A 71 -11.03 2.47 1.75
N GLU A 72 -10.65 1.76 2.80
CA GLU A 72 -9.32 1.77 3.37
C GLU A 72 -8.86 0.37 3.78
N VAL A 73 -7.62 0.04 3.45
CA VAL A 73 -6.93 -1.17 3.88
C VAL A 73 -5.65 -0.78 4.59
N CYS A 74 -5.50 -1.21 5.84
CA CYS A 74 -4.33 -0.93 6.66
C CYS A 74 -3.55 -2.20 7.00
N MET A 75 -2.25 -2.05 7.20
CA MET A 75 -1.41 -3.08 7.83
C MET A 75 -0.33 -2.43 8.69
N ASP A 76 -0.02 -3.08 9.80
CA ASP A 76 1.07 -2.70 10.69
C ASP A 76 2.17 -3.76 10.63
N PHE A 77 3.43 -3.33 10.70
CA PHE A 77 4.57 -4.22 10.75
C PHE A 77 5.76 -3.55 11.43
N ASP A 78 6.57 -4.37 12.10
CA ASP A 78 7.78 -3.92 12.75
C ASP A 78 8.96 -3.94 11.79
N VAL A 79 9.75 -2.87 11.83
CA VAL A 79 10.89 -2.66 10.93
C VAL A 79 12.15 -2.29 11.70
N LYS A 80 13.28 -2.54 11.06
CA LYS A 80 14.59 -2.00 11.43
C LYS A 80 14.92 -0.83 10.48
N PRO A 81 15.94 -0.01 10.76
CA PRO A 81 16.40 0.97 9.80
C PRO A 81 16.78 0.28 8.48
N GLY A 82 16.30 0.80 7.36
CA GLY A 82 16.52 0.16 6.06
C GLY A 82 15.59 0.63 4.96
N THR A 83 15.71 -0.03 3.81
CA THR A 83 14.81 0.14 2.66
C THR A 83 13.90 -1.07 2.53
N TYR A 84 12.62 -0.79 2.29
CA TYR A 84 11.56 -1.76 2.09
C TYR A 84 10.80 -1.45 0.80
N THR A 85 10.13 -2.45 0.26
CA THR A 85 9.23 -2.31 -0.89
C THR A 85 7.83 -2.69 -0.47
N ALA A 86 6.91 -1.73 -0.51
CA ALA A 86 5.48 -2.00 -0.45
C ALA A 86 4.97 -2.26 -1.86
N VAL A 87 4.23 -3.34 -2.05
CA VAL A 87 3.54 -3.67 -3.30
C VAL A 87 2.05 -3.58 -3.01
N VAL A 88 1.39 -2.65 -3.68
CA VAL A 88 -0.06 -2.51 -3.66
C VAL A 88 -0.61 -3.27 -4.86
N ARG A 89 -1.44 -4.26 -4.56
CA ARG A 89 -2.25 -4.96 -5.56
C ARG A 89 -3.63 -4.31 -5.57
N SER A 90 -4.12 -3.97 -6.76
CA SER A 90 -5.47 -3.43 -6.97
C SER A 90 -6.14 -4.17 -8.12
N SER A 91 -7.41 -4.54 -7.98
CA SER A 91 -8.23 -5.05 -9.08
C SER A 91 -9.15 -3.95 -9.56
N GLY A 92 -9.17 -3.72 -10.88
CA GLY A 92 -9.83 -2.54 -11.45
C GLY A 92 -8.95 -1.30 -11.48
N ALA A 93 -9.33 -0.35 -12.34
CA ALA A 93 -8.60 0.89 -12.59
C ALA A 93 -8.93 1.99 -11.56
N ALA A 94 -8.89 1.65 -10.27
CA ALA A 94 -9.16 2.60 -9.21
C ALA A 94 -7.88 3.38 -8.85
N ARG A 95 -7.97 4.72 -8.89
CA ARG A 95 -6.96 5.58 -8.27
C ARG A 95 -7.01 5.34 -6.76
N PHE A 96 -5.85 5.28 -6.13
CA PHE A 96 -5.74 5.13 -4.69
C PHE A 96 -4.62 5.99 -4.13
N ARG A 97 -4.67 6.23 -2.83
CA ARG A 97 -3.65 6.93 -2.06
C ARG A 97 -3.00 5.94 -1.11
N LEU A 98 -1.69 5.78 -1.21
CA LEU A 98 -0.90 4.99 -0.27
C LEU A 98 -0.28 5.94 0.75
N CYS A 99 -0.49 5.69 2.04
CA CYS A 99 0.05 6.45 3.14
C CYS A 99 0.90 5.56 4.05
N SER A 100 1.95 6.15 4.62
CA SER A 100 2.74 5.58 5.71
C SER A 100 2.55 6.41 6.97
N TYR A 101 2.49 5.73 8.12
CA TYR A 101 2.44 6.34 9.44
C TYR A 101 3.44 5.65 10.35
N ALA A 102 4.25 6.43 11.06
CA ALA A 102 5.20 5.90 12.02
C ALA A 102 5.54 6.96 13.08
N ALA A 103 5.97 6.51 14.26
CA ALA A 103 6.49 7.42 15.28
C ALA A 103 7.80 8.11 14.84
N THR A 104 8.55 7.47 13.94
CA THR A 104 9.82 7.93 13.41
C THR A 104 9.71 8.35 11.94
N PRO A 105 10.58 9.24 11.43
CA PRO A 105 10.58 9.61 10.01
C PRO A 105 10.68 8.39 9.08
N VAL A 106 9.77 8.33 8.12
CA VAL A 106 9.70 7.36 7.03
C VAL A 106 9.52 8.15 5.74
N SER A 107 10.29 7.79 4.71
CA SER A 107 10.17 8.33 3.35
C SER A 107 9.39 7.35 2.49
N LEU A 108 8.41 7.82 1.72
CA LEU A 108 7.56 7.01 0.85
C LEU A 108 7.60 7.51 -0.60
N GLN A 109 8.05 6.67 -1.52
CA GLN A 109 8.17 7.02 -2.94
C GLN A 109 7.54 5.97 -3.83
N SER A 110 6.47 6.33 -4.54
CA SER A 110 5.86 5.43 -5.53
C SER A 110 6.76 5.25 -6.75
N ARG A 111 6.90 4.01 -7.22
CA ARG A 111 7.45 3.67 -8.53
C ARG A 111 6.35 2.97 -9.32
N LEU A 112 5.90 3.64 -10.39
CA LEU A 112 5.07 2.99 -11.40
C LEU A 112 5.96 1.96 -12.12
N GLY A 113 5.60 0.69 -11.99
CA GLY A 113 6.25 -0.43 -12.68
C GLY A 113 5.55 -0.75 -14.00
#